data_AF-A0A7J6QXY7-F1
#
_entry.id   AF-A0A7J6QXY7-F1
#
_cell.length_a   1.000
_cell.length_b   1.000
_cell.length_c   1.000
_cell.angle_alpha   90.00
_cell.angle_beta   90.00
_cell.angle_gamma   90.00
#
_symmetry.space_group_name_H-M   'P 1'
#
loop_
_entity.id
_entity.type
_entity.pdbx_description
1 polymer ?
#
loop_
_entity_poly.entity_id
_entity_poly.type
_entity_poly.pdbx_seq_one_letter_code
_entity_poly.pdbx_strand_id
1 'polypeptide(L)'
;TNNALEAMFITKEVNWPDFEEIKDKIVSKLRDAGVSGDIEVNIHDAPENLLVRQNSTWARFIRDRTTMSLMALSLIGLVWYVPYTWIKSKRKSVVAKFRVKMSGDGYWRLIREKVNAMALQASSTPLSPTTTAVSGSGISSSEIDV
;
A
#
# COMPACT_ATOMS: atom_id res chain seq x y z
N THR A 1 -7.76 22.04 10.49
CA THR A 1 -8.10 21.92 11.92
C THR A 1 -7.04 22.62 12.76
N ASN A 2 -7.39 23.25 13.88
CA ASN A 2 -6.50 24.08 14.72
C ASN A 2 -5.73 23.25 15.79
N ASN A 3 -5.50 21.96 15.56
CA ASN A 3 -4.81 21.08 16.50
C ASN A 3 -3.56 20.47 15.86
N ALA A 4 -2.39 20.95 16.30
CA ALA A 4 -1.07 20.55 15.79
C ALA A 4 -0.69 19.09 16.04
N LEU A 5 -1.36 18.40 16.98
CA LEU A 5 -1.10 16.99 17.34
C LEU A 5 -2.11 16.02 16.71
N GLU A 6 -2.98 16.52 15.84
CA GLU A 6 -3.98 15.70 15.16
C GLU A 6 -3.35 14.91 14.02
N ALA A 7 -3.55 13.59 14.03
CA ALA A 7 -3.20 12.72 12.92
C ALA A 7 -4.46 12.44 12.10
N MET A 8 -4.39 12.72 10.80
CA MET A 8 -5.46 12.47 9.87
C MET A 8 -5.15 11.20 9.09
N PHE A 9 -6.02 10.20 9.20
CA PHE A 9 -5.97 8.98 8.40
C PHE A 9 -6.91 9.17 7.22
N ILE A 10 -6.35 9.18 6.03
CA ILE A 10 -7.14 9.26 4.80
C ILE A 10 -7.18 7.86 4.21
N THR A 11 -8.38 7.30 4.12
CA THR A 11 -8.63 6.02 3.44
C THR A 11 -9.20 6.34 2.07
N LYS A 12 -8.49 5.95 1.01
CA LYS A 12 -8.93 6.11 -0.37
C LYS A 12 -9.87 4.97 -0.74
N GLU A 13 -11.10 5.29 -1.08
CA GLU A 13 -12.06 4.36 -1.70
C GLU A 13 -12.26 4.79 -3.16
N VAL A 14 -11.95 3.91 -4.11
CA VAL A 14 -12.19 4.15 -5.53
C VAL A 14 -13.46 3.42 -5.94
N ASN A 15 -14.40 4.12 -6.56
CA ASN A 15 -15.58 3.53 -7.16
C ASN A 15 -15.58 3.82 -8.66
N TRP A 16 -15.58 2.75 -9.46
CA TRP A 16 -15.67 2.82 -10.91
C TRP A 16 -16.74 1.84 -11.42
N PRO A 17 -17.95 2.33 -11.72
CA PRO A 17 -19.06 1.46 -12.12
C PRO A 17 -18.80 0.74 -13.46
N ASP A 18 -18.15 1.41 -14.41
CA ASP A 18 -17.93 0.87 -15.77
C ASP A 18 -16.66 -0.02 -15.86
N PHE A 19 -16.06 -0.39 -14.72
CA PHE A 19 -14.84 -1.19 -14.70
C PHE A 19 -15.06 -2.63 -15.17
N GLU A 20 -16.23 -3.19 -14.90
CA GLU A 20 -16.56 -4.57 -15.27
C GLU A 20 -16.50 -4.77 -16.80
N GLU A 21 -17.03 -3.80 -17.56
CA GLU A 21 -16.95 -3.83 -19.04
C GLU A 21 -15.51 -3.76 -19.56
N ILE A 22 -14.64 -3.00 -18.88
CA ILE A 22 -13.22 -2.90 -19.23
C ILE A 22 -12.51 -4.22 -18.90
N LYS A 23 -12.82 -4.81 -17.75
CA LYS A 23 -12.27 -6.11 -17.32
C LYS A 23 -12.56 -7.18 -18.37
N ASP A 24 -13.80 -7.26 -18.83
CA ASP A 24 -14.18 -8.23 -19.86
C ASP A 24 -13.41 -7.99 -21.17
N LYS A 25 -13.31 -6.73 -21.62
CA LYS A 25 -12.54 -6.37 -22.82
C LYS A 25 -11.06 -6.74 -22.70
N ILE A 26 -10.45 -6.51 -21.53
CA ILE A 26 -9.06 -6.90 -21.25
C ILE A 26 -8.92 -8.42 -21.32
N VAL A 27 -9.77 -9.17 -20.60
CA VAL A 27 -9.71 -10.64 -20.54
C VAL A 27 -9.91 -11.26 -21.92
N SER A 28 -10.91 -10.80 -22.70
CA SER A 28 -11.11 -11.24 -24.08
C SER A 28 -9.87 -11.01 -24.93
N LYS A 29 -9.21 -9.85 -24.79
CA LYS A 29 -8.02 -9.52 -25.59
C LYS A 29 -6.77 -10.31 -25.20
N LEU A 30 -6.57 -10.59 -23.91
CA LEU A 30 -5.47 -11.48 -23.50
C LEU A 30 -5.72 -12.92 -23.96
N ARG A 31 -6.98 -13.39 -23.94
CA ARG A 31 -7.35 -14.70 -24.49
C ARG A 31 -7.14 -14.77 -25.99
N ASP A 32 -7.55 -13.76 -26.75
CA ASP A 32 -7.29 -13.64 -28.20
C ASP A 32 -5.80 -13.73 -28.53
N ALA A 33 -4.95 -13.20 -27.64
CA ALA A 33 -3.50 -13.19 -27.80
C ALA A 33 -2.81 -14.50 -27.36
N GLY A 34 -3.58 -15.53 -26.98
CA GLY A 34 -3.05 -16.85 -26.64
C GLY A 34 -2.60 -17.02 -25.19
N VAL A 35 -2.88 -16.05 -24.30
CA VAL A 35 -2.61 -16.19 -22.87
C VAL A 35 -3.60 -17.20 -22.29
N SER A 36 -3.11 -18.40 -22.01
CA SER A 36 -3.90 -19.51 -21.46
C SER A 36 -3.65 -19.58 -19.94
N GLY A 37 -4.65 -19.20 -19.15
CA GLY A 37 -4.55 -19.19 -17.68
C GLY A 37 -5.74 -18.49 -17.02
N ASP A 38 -5.78 -18.51 -15.68
CA ASP A 38 -6.72 -17.70 -14.92
C ASP A 38 -6.26 -16.23 -14.96
N ILE A 39 -7.04 -15.37 -15.60
CA ILE A 39 -6.72 -13.96 -15.81
C ILE A 39 -7.59 -13.15 -14.88
N GLU A 40 -7.00 -12.69 -13.78
CA GLU A 40 -7.66 -11.81 -12.84
C GLU A 40 -7.27 -10.36 -13.13
N VAL A 41 -8.28 -9.54 -13.48
CA VAL A 41 -8.11 -8.09 -13.65
C VAL A 41 -8.87 -7.41 -12.53
N ASN A 42 -8.12 -6.77 -11.64
CA ASN A 42 -8.67 -6.03 -10.50
C ASN A 42 -8.19 -4.58 -10.55
N ILE A 43 -9.06 -3.64 -10.16
CA ILE A 43 -8.59 -2.34 -9.68
C ILE A 43 -7.86 -2.65 -8.39
N HIS A 44 -6.66 -2.09 -8.22
CA HIS A 44 -6.04 -2.05 -6.90
C HIS A 44 -6.88 -1.15 -5.99
N ASP A 45 -7.97 -1.71 -5.46
CA ASP A 45 -8.84 -1.14 -4.42
C ASP A 45 -8.24 -1.32 -3.02
N ALA A 46 -6.97 -1.71 -2.95
CA ALA A 46 -6.25 -1.77 -1.69
C ALA A 46 -6.37 -0.38 -1.03
N PRO A 47 -6.97 -0.28 0.16
CA PRO A 47 -7.17 0.99 0.82
C PRO A 47 -5.81 1.61 1.08
N GLU A 48 -5.47 2.62 0.28
CA GLU A 48 -4.26 3.39 0.46
C GLU A 48 -4.47 4.24 1.71
N ASN A 49 -3.82 3.83 2.80
CA ASN A 49 -3.91 4.50 4.09
C ASN A 49 -2.84 5.59 4.14
N LEU A 50 -3.24 6.83 3.89
CA LEU A 50 -2.35 7.97 3.99
C LEU A 50 -2.46 8.57 5.39
N LEU A 51 -1.36 8.51 6.15
CA LEU A 51 -1.25 9.17 7.44
C LEU A 51 -0.69 10.57 7.22
N VAL A 52 -1.58 11.55 7.22
CA VAL A 52 -1.22 12.97 7.13
C VAL A 52 -1.07 13.53 8.54
N ARG A 53 0.13 14.02 8.86
CA ARG A 53 0.40 14.78 10.10
C ARG A 53 0.59 16.24 9.74
N GLN A 54 0.09 17.15 10.57
CA GLN A 54 0.47 18.55 10.45
C GLN A 54 1.96 18.71 10.79
N ASN A 55 2.70 19.39 9.91
CA ASN A 55 4.09 19.76 10.18
C ASN A 55 4.12 20.96 11.13
N SER A 56 3.93 20.70 12.43
CA SER A 56 4.06 21.73 13.46
C SER A 56 5.40 21.61 14.16
N THR A 57 6.08 22.75 14.34
CA THR A 57 7.30 22.86 15.14
C THR A 57 7.10 22.36 16.56
N TRP A 58 5.91 22.59 17.15
CA TRP A 58 5.59 22.09 18.50
C TRP A 58 5.44 20.57 18.53
N ALA A 59 4.78 19.97 17.54
CA ALA A 59 4.66 18.52 17.43
C ALA A 59 6.02 17.85 17.22
N ARG A 60 6.90 18.50 16.44
CA ARG A 60 8.27 18.04 16.21
C ARG A 60 9.13 18.12 17.47
N PHE A 61 9.00 19.21 18.22
CA PHE A 61 9.68 19.41 19.51
C PHE A 61 9.25 18.38 20.56
N ILE A 62 7.95 18.16 20.72
CA ILE A 62 7.40 17.17 21.67
C ILE A 62 7.84 15.74 21.33
N ARG A 63 8.03 15.41 20.05
CA ARG A 63 8.44 14.06 19.61
C ARG A 63 9.95 13.87 19.51
N ASP A 64 10.75 14.90 19.78
CA ASP A 64 12.19 14.77 19.71
C ASP A 64 12.73 13.93 20.89
N ARG A 65 13.70 13.06 20.62
CA ARG A 65 14.23 12.14 21.63
C ARG A 65 14.90 12.89 22.78
N THR A 66 15.53 14.03 22.49
CA THR A 66 16.20 14.87 23.49
C THR A 66 15.20 15.45 24.50
N THR A 67 14.11 16.04 23.99
CA THR A 67 13.03 16.60 24.80
C THR A 67 12.30 15.51 25.60
N MET A 68 12.10 14.33 25.00
CA MET A 68 11.51 13.18 25.69
C MET A 68 12.39 12.70 26.84
N SER A 69 13.72 12.62 26.65
CA SER A 69 14.66 12.26 27.72
C SER A 69 14.68 13.30 28.84
N LEU A 70 14.67 14.59 28.50
CA LEU A 70 14.69 15.69 29.47
C LEU A 70 13.38 15.74 30.29
N MET A 71 12.24 15.47 29.64
CA MET A 71 10.95 15.26 30.31
C MET A 71 10.93 14.01 31.17
N ALA A 72 11.52 12.89 30.71
CA ALA A 72 11.55 11.63 31.47
C ALA A 72 12.42 11.72 32.73
N LEU A 73 13.51 12.49 32.68
CA LEU A 73 14.36 12.79 33.84
C LEU A 73 13.67 13.72 34.85
N SER A 74 12.62 14.44 34.43
CA SER A 74 11.82 15.30 35.30
C SER A 74 10.50 14.61 35.67
N LEU A 75 10.38 14.07 36.89
CA LEU A 75 9.13 13.47 37.37
C LEU A 75 7.91 14.41 37.18
N ILE A 76 8.10 15.71 37.41
CA ILE A 76 7.08 16.74 37.20
C ILE A 76 6.75 16.95 35.72
N GLY A 77 7.75 16.90 34.84
CA GLY A 77 7.55 16.97 33.40
C GLY A 77 6.69 15.81 32.88
N LEU A 78 6.97 14.59 33.35
CA LEU A 78 6.23 13.39 32.95
C LEU A 78 4.75 13.45 33.33
N VAL A 79 4.44 13.88 34.57
CA VAL A 79 3.06 13.96 35.10
C VAL A 79 2.19 14.92 34.29
N TRP A 80 2.77 16.01 33.76
CA TRP A 80 2.03 16.94 32.89
C TRP A 80 2.04 16.53 31.42
N TYR A 81 3.14 15.93 30.96
CA TYR A 81 3.33 15.55 29.57
C TYR A 81 2.38 14.43 29.10
N VAL A 82 2.21 13.40 29.92
CA VAL A 82 1.35 12.24 29.60
C VAL A 82 -0.11 12.67 29.36
N PRO A 83 -0.79 13.35 30.28
CA PRO A 83 -2.18 13.79 30.04
C PRO A 83 -2.28 14.82 28.92
N TYR A 84 -1.30 15.73 28.79
CA TYR A 84 -1.27 16.71 27.71
C TYR A 84 -1.26 16.04 26.33
N THR A 85 -0.38 15.05 26.14
CA THR A 85 -0.29 14.33 24.87
C THR A 85 -1.52 13.45 24.62
N TRP A 86 -2.09 12.84 25.66
CA TRP A 86 -3.33 12.05 25.54
C TRP A 86 -4.52 12.90 25.09
N ILE A 87 -4.76 14.05 25.75
CA ILE A 87 -5.93 14.92 25.47
C ILE A 87 -5.81 15.55 24.06
N LYS A 88 -4.59 15.89 23.63
CA LYS A 88 -4.36 16.54 22.33
C LYS A 88 -4.22 15.57 21.17
N SER A 89 -3.92 14.29 21.41
CA SER A 89 -3.79 13.26 20.37
C SER A 89 -5.16 12.79 19.86
N LYS A 90 -5.90 13.67 19.19
CA LYS A 90 -7.11 13.28 18.48
C LYS A 90 -6.72 12.66 17.14
N ARG A 91 -7.26 11.49 16.83
CA ARG A 91 -7.14 10.85 15.51
C ARG A 91 -8.44 11.09 14.76
N LYS A 92 -8.34 11.57 13.53
CA LYS A 92 -9.50 11.68 12.63
C LYS A 92 -9.28 10.76 11.45
N SER A 93 -10.19 9.82 11.24
CA SER A 93 -10.30 9.09 9.99
C SER A 93 -11.23 9.85 9.05
N VAL A 94 -10.78 10.04 7.82
CA VAL A 94 -11.60 10.58 6.74
C VAL A 94 -11.51 9.61 5.57
N VAL A 95 -12.67 9.18 5.12
CA VAL A 95 -12.77 8.34 3.93
C VAL A 95 -12.91 9.27 2.73
N ALA A 96 -11.94 9.23 1.83
CA ALA A 96 -11.96 9.97 0.59
C ALA A 96 -12.53 9.06 -0.51
N LYS A 97 -13.76 9.36 -0.94
CA LYS A 97 -14.44 8.62 -2.00
C LYS A 97 -14.11 9.24 -3.36
N PHE A 98 -13.41 8.49 -4.19
CA PHE A 98 -13.05 8.88 -5.56
C PHE A 98 -13.98 8.16 -6.54
N ARG A 99 -14.72 8.94 -7.33
CA ARG A 99 -15.53 8.40 -8.42
C ARG A 99 -14.82 8.66 -9.75
N VAL A 100 -14.44 7.60 -10.44
CA VAL A 100 -13.90 7.71 -11.79
C VAL A 100 -15.07 7.97 -12.75
N LYS A 101 -15.13 9.17 -13.34
CA LYS A 101 -16.09 9.53 -14.39
C LYS A 101 -15.39 9.41 -15.75
N MET A 102 -15.14 8.19 -16.20
CA MET A 102 -14.55 7.94 -17.50
C MET A 102 -15.29 6.77 -18.14
N SER A 103 -15.77 6.99 -19.37
CA SER A 103 -16.40 5.94 -20.17
C SER A 103 -15.43 4.79 -20.40
N GLY A 104 -15.91 3.55 -20.31
CA GLY A 104 -15.10 2.35 -20.53
C GLY A 104 -14.28 2.38 -21.82
N ASP A 105 -14.88 2.82 -22.93
CA ASP A 105 -14.22 2.92 -24.24
C ASP A 105 -13.09 3.95 -24.29
N GLY A 106 -13.29 5.09 -23.63
CA GLY A 106 -12.28 6.14 -23.52
C GLY A 106 -11.03 5.65 -22.79
N TYR A 107 -11.23 4.89 -21.71
CA TYR A 107 -10.12 4.31 -20.96
C TYR A 107 -9.45 3.17 -21.73
N TRP A 108 -10.25 2.28 -22.33
CA TRP A 108 -9.76 1.19 -23.17
C TRP A 108 -8.81 1.69 -24.26
N ARG A 109 -9.13 2.82 -24.91
CA ARG A 109 -8.27 3.43 -25.93
C ARG A 109 -6.87 3.79 -25.42
N LEU A 110 -6.75 4.16 -24.15
CA LEU A 110 -5.47 4.51 -23.52
C LEU A 110 -4.67 3.27 -23.11
N ILE A 111 -5.34 2.22 -22.65
CA ILE A 111 -4.66 1.02 -22.13
C ILE A 111 -4.41 -0.05 -23.19
N ARG A 112 -5.16 -0.07 -24.31
CA ARG A 112 -5.07 -1.12 -25.33
C ARG A 112 -3.65 -1.35 -25.86
N GLU A 113 -2.86 -0.28 -26.00
CA GLU A 113 -1.48 -0.37 -26.49
C GLU A 113 -0.59 -1.09 -25.48
N LYS A 114 -0.75 -0.77 -24.20
CA LYS A 114 -0.03 -1.44 -23.10
C LYS A 114 -0.48 -2.88 -22.92
N VAL A 115 -1.78 -3.14 -23.02
CA VAL A 115 -2.34 -4.50 -22.93
C VAL A 115 -1.82 -5.36 -24.08
N ASN A 116 -1.77 -4.83 -25.30
CA ASN A 116 -1.22 -5.55 -26.45
C ASN A 116 0.29 -5.83 -26.25
N ALA A 117 1.06 -4.84 -25.81
CA ALA A 117 2.47 -5.04 -25.49
C ALA A 117 2.70 -6.11 -24.40
N MET A 118 1.85 -6.15 -23.39
CA MET A 118 1.91 -7.16 -22.32
C MET A 118 1.51 -8.54 -22.83
N ALA A 119 0.50 -8.64 -23.69
CA ALA A 119 0.07 -9.89 -24.29
C ALA A 119 1.16 -10.49 -25.18
N LEU A 120 1.85 -9.67 -25.97
CA LEU A 120 3.02 -10.09 -26.76
C LEU A 120 4.15 -10.60 -25.86
N GLN A 121 4.46 -9.90 -24.76
CA GLN A 121 5.47 -10.36 -23.80
C GLN A 121 5.09 -11.69 -23.14
N ALA A 122 3.83 -11.84 -22.73
CA ALA A 122 3.31 -13.07 -22.14
C ALA A 122 3.41 -14.25 -23.13
N SER A 123 3.10 -14.02 -24.41
CA SER A 123 3.24 -15.05 -25.46
C SER A 123 4.69 -15.45 -25.75
N SER A 124 5.65 -14.53 -25.55
CA SER A 124 7.07 -14.78 -25.78
C SER A 124 7.79 -15.45 -24.61
N THR A 125 7.12 -15.61 -23.47
CA THR A 125 7.70 -16.26 -22.28
C THR A 125 7.27 -17.72 -22.26
N PRO A 126 8.09 -18.68 -22.72
CA PRO A 126 7.79 -20.09 -22.52
C PRO A 126 7.71 -20.36 -21.02
N LEU A 127 6.59 -20.95 -20.58
CA LEU A 127 6.39 -21.45 -19.22
C LEU A 127 7.54 -22.38 -18.85
N SER A 128 8.57 -21.84 -18.18
CA SER A 128 9.50 -22.66 -17.43
C SER A 128 8.69 -23.37 -16.35
N PRO A 129 8.70 -24.72 -16.27
CA PRO A 129 8.11 -25.39 -15.13
C PRO A 129 8.85 -24.89 -13.90
N THR A 130 8.15 -24.21 -12.99
CA THR A 130 8.60 -24.02 -11.61
C THR A 130 8.66 -25.40 -10.98
N THR A 131 9.75 -26.13 -11.27
CA THR A 131 10.17 -27.27 -10.48
C THR A 131 10.61 -26.66 -9.16
N THR A 132 9.79 -26.85 -8.13
CA THR A 132 10.20 -26.68 -6.75
C THR A 132 11.25 -27.74 -6.46
N ALA A 133 12.50 -27.48 -6.87
CA ALA A 133 13.66 -28.23 -6.44
C ALA A 133 13.96 -27.78 -5.00
N VAL A 134 13.38 -28.50 -4.04
CA VAL A 134 13.94 -28.59 -2.68
C VAL A 134 15.28 -29.31 -2.82
N SER A 135 16.34 -28.53 -3.06
CA SER A 135 17.71 -28.99 -2.87
C SER A 135 18.04 -28.85 -1.39
N GLY A 136 17.95 -29.97 -0.68
CA GLY A 136 18.64 -30.15 0.58
C GLY A 136 20.15 -29.98 0.37
N SER A 137 20.77 -29.22 1.25
CA SER A 137 22.22 -29.28 1.49
C SER A 137 22.39 -29.49 2.99
N GLY A 138 22.57 -30.75 3.36
CA GLY A 138 23.18 -31.10 4.63
C GLY A 138 24.68 -30.80 4.55
N ILE A 139 25.21 -30.18 5.60
CA ILE A 139 26.62 -30.27 5.95
C ILE A 139 26.67 -30.71 7.41
N SER A 140 27.24 -31.90 7.60
CA SER A 140 27.58 -32.55 8.86
C SER A 140 29.09 -32.39 9.09
N SER A 141 29.49 -32.06 10.32
CA SER A 141 30.76 -32.48 10.98
C SER A 141 30.88 -31.73 12.32
N SER A 142 30.69 -32.41 13.45
CA SER A 142 31.73 -32.99 14.36
C SER A 142 32.50 -31.92 15.15
N GLU A 143 32.21 -31.75 16.44
CA GLU A 143 32.86 -32.42 17.60
C GLU A 143 34.21 -31.77 17.99
N ILE A 144 34.32 -31.30 19.24
CA ILE A 144 35.45 -31.46 20.19
C ILE A 144 35.24 -30.57 21.44
N ASP A 145 35.40 -31.21 22.60
CA ASP A 145 35.47 -30.70 23.99
C ASP A 145 36.46 -29.54 24.23
N VAL A 146 36.13 -28.63 25.17
CA VAL A 146 36.72 -28.50 26.54
C VAL A 146 35.75 -27.71 27.42
#